data_AF-A0A0F9WB82-F1
#
_entry.id   AF-A0A0F9WB82-F1
#
_cell.length_a   1.000
_cell.length_b   1.000
_cell.length_c   1.000
_cell.angle_alpha   90.00
_cell.angle_beta   90.00
_cell.angle_gamma   90.00
#
_symmetry.space_group_name_H-M   'P 1'
#
loop_
_entity.id
_entity.type
_entity.pdbx_description
1 polymer ?
#
loop_
_entity_poly.entity_id
_entity_poly.type
_entity_poly.pdbx_seq_one_letter_code
_entity_poly.pdbx_strand_id
1 'polypeptide(L)'
;MATVFGLNHLGATFQVKLTDCLDDSDVDTTDITSQFIVFYKPDGTNFEKAATLIADPENPSQALTITNIVGNGVDGIVTVTVAATNLLAEGELITITGTTNFNATRKPVKIVSATTFTYDLGSPGSVSAESSGTATTPGEFLLNYQNTNPESTILDIIGKWEFAGRVVLSNSDEFATSERFVFWVS
;
A
#
# COMPACT_ATOMS: atom_id res chain seq x y z
N MET A 1 23.99 9.35 7.97
CA MET A 1 24.38 8.49 9.12
C MET A 1 23.53 7.24 9.03
N ALA A 2 24.13 6.05 8.93
CA ALA A 2 23.37 4.80 8.96
C ALA A 2 23.25 4.34 10.41
N THR A 3 22.03 4.05 10.85
CA THR A 3 21.77 3.53 12.20
C THR A 3 22.17 2.06 12.25
N VAL A 4 23.02 1.68 13.21
CA VAL A 4 23.56 0.32 13.32
C VAL A 4 22.93 -0.37 14.53
N PHE A 5 22.26 -1.51 14.32
CA PHE A 5 21.69 -2.35 15.38
C PHE A 5 22.28 -3.77 15.31
N GLY A 6 22.56 -4.36 16.48
CA GLY A 6 23.04 -5.74 16.60
C GLY A 6 21.88 -6.74 16.69
N LEU A 7 21.75 -7.63 15.69
CA LEU A 7 20.77 -8.71 15.72
C LEU A 7 21.33 -9.92 16.45
N ASN A 8 21.25 -9.92 17.78
CA ASN A 8 21.67 -11.09 18.59
C ASN A 8 20.50 -11.86 19.22
N HIS A 9 19.24 -11.52 18.92
CA HIS A 9 18.09 -12.15 19.57
C HIS A 9 16.94 -12.44 18.61
N LEU A 10 16.33 -13.61 18.82
CA LEU A 10 14.98 -13.97 18.39
C LEU A 10 14.02 -12.79 18.65
N GLY A 11 13.19 -12.44 17.65
CA GLY A 11 12.12 -11.45 17.83
C GLY A 11 12.36 -10.07 17.19
N ALA A 12 13.40 -9.90 16.36
CA ALA A 12 13.52 -8.70 15.53
C ALA A 12 12.42 -8.67 14.46
N THR A 13 11.76 -7.52 14.32
CA THR A 13 10.76 -7.27 13.28
C THR A 13 11.32 -6.27 12.28
N PHE A 14 11.27 -6.64 11.01
CA PHE A 14 11.65 -5.79 9.89
C PHE A 14 10.39 -5.30 9.21
N GLN A 15 10.21 -3.99 9.17
CA GLN A 15 9.11 -3.32 8.49
C GLN A 15 9.67 -2.39 7.43
N VAL A 16 9.17 -2.54 6.20
CA VAL A 16 9.62 -1.73 5.06
C VAL A 16 8.39 -1.16 4.35
N LYS A 17 8.36 0.17 4.22
CA LYS A 17 7.33 0.87 3.44
C LYS A 17 7.58 0.66 1.95
N LEU A 18 6.51 0.43 1.21
CA LEU A 18 6.54 0.31 -0.25
C LEU A 18 6.08 1.62 -0.88
N THR A 19 7.00 2.33 -1.51
CA THR A 19 6.70 3.52 -2.32
C THR A 19 7.16 3.32 -3.75
N ASP A 20 6.41 3.87 -4.71
CA ASP A 20 6.80 3.99 -6.11
C ASP A 20 7.97 4.96 -6.20
N CYS A 21 9.04 4.57 -6.89
CA CYS A 21 10.26 5.36 -6.98
C CYS A 21 10.19 6.52 -7.98
N LEU A 22 9.14 6.59 -8.80
CA LEU A 22 8.96 7.65 -9.79
C LEU A 22 8.27 8.88 -9.22
N ASP A 23 7.35 8.69 -8.28
CA ASP A 23 6.52 9.76 -7.73
C ASP A 23 6.35 9.72 -6.20
N ASP A 24 7.06 8.83 -5.51
CA ASP A 24 6.98 8.59 -4.07
C ASP A 24 5.55 8.22 -3.59
N SER A 25 4.67 7.81 -4.51
CA SER A 25 3.32 7.39 -4.17
C SER A 25 3.30 5.98 -3.56
N ASP A 26 2.23 5.62 -2.86
CA ASP A 26 2.12 4.28 -2.29
C ASP A 26 1.88 3.23 -3.37
N VAL A 27 2.64 2.12 -3.28
CA VAL A 27 2.48 0.98 -4.19
C VAL A 27 1.09 0.38 -4.01
N ASP A 28 0.36 0.19 -5.12
CA ASP A 28 -0.89 -0.56 -5.11
C ASP A 28 -0.63 -2.03 -4.77
N THR A 29 -1.08 -2.45 -3.60
CA THR A 29 -0.85 -3.81 -3.12
C THR A 29 -1.79 -4.85 -3.72
N THR A 30 -2.82 -4.44 -4.47
CA THR A 30 -3.83 -5.37 -4.99
C THR A 30 -3.26 -6.36 -6.00
N ASP A 31 -2.17 -5.99 -6.67
CA ASP A 31 -1.48 -6.81 -7.66
C ASP A 31 -0.29 -7.59 -7.13
N ILE A 32 0.04 -7.50 -5.83
CA ILE A 32 1.16 -8.23 -5.25
C ILE A 32 0.83 -9.73 -5.17
N THR A 33 1.64 -10.56 -5.82
CA THR A 33 1.53 -12.03 -5.81
C THR A 33 2.47 -12.70 -4.81
N SER A 34 3.62 -12.08 -4.53
CA SER A 34 4.55 -12.54 -3.51
C SER A 34 5.42 -11.40 -3.00
N GLN A 35 5.92 -11.55 -1.78
CA GLN A 35 6.67 -10.51 -1.10
C GLN A 35 7.74 -11.08 -0.16
N PHE A 36 8.88 -10.39 -0.09
CA PHE A 36 10.07 -10.86 0.58
C PHE A 36 10.81 -9.72 1.27
N ILE A 37 11.53 -10.06 2.36
CA ILE A 37 12.69 -9.30 2.80
C ILE A 37 13.94 -10.00 2.26
N VAL A 38 14.73 -9.24 1.50
CA VAL A 38 16.00 -9.70 0.94
C VAL A 38 17.12 -9.24 1.86
N PHE A 39 17.95 -10.18 2.33
CA PHE A 39 19.12 -9.89 3.15
C PHE A 39 20.39 -10.03 2.32
N TYR A 40 21.19 -8.97 2.28
CA TYR A 40 22.47 -8.92 1.58
C TYR A 40 23.61 -9.10 2.58
N LYS A 41 24.43 -10.12 2.34
CA LYS A 41 25.59 -10.44 3.16
C LYS A 41 26.79 -9.56 2.77
N PRO A 42 27.75 -9.34 3.69
CA PRO A 42 29.01 -8.66 3.38
C PRO A 42 29.83 -9.34 2.27
N ASP A 43 29.67 -10.64 2.08
CA ASP A 43 30.40 -11.43 1.07
C ASP A 43 29.81 -11.30 -0.35
N GLY A 44 28.74 -10.51 -0.52
CA GLY A 44 28.06 -10.28 -1.79
C GLY A 44 26.95 -11.30 -2.11
N THR A 45 26.77 -12.34 -1.30
CA THR A 45 25.63 -13.26 -1.43
C THR A 45 24.38 -12.67 -0.78
N ASN A 46 23.22 -13.26 -1.07
CA ASN A 46 21.95 -12.86 -0.47
C ASN A 46 21.06 -14.08 -0.21
N PHE A 47 20.05 -13.90 0.64
CA PHE A 47 18.93 -14.83 0.79
C PHE A 47 17.66 -14.06 1.09
N GLU A 48 16.53 -14.74 0.98
CA GLU A 48 15.21 -14.13 1.06
C GLU A 48 14.35 -14.82 2.12
N LYS A 49 13.50 -14.03 2.76
CA LYS A 49 12.48 -14.53 3.69
C LYS A 49 11.12 -14.01 3.24
N ALA A 50 10.14 -14.91 3.19
CA ALA A 50 8.77 -14.55 2.91
C ALA A 50 8.29 -13.51 3.94
N ALA A 51 7.72 -12.42 3.44
CA ALA A 51 7.15 -11.36 4.26
C ALA A 51 5.61 -11.44 4.24
N THR A 52 4.98 -10.73 5.16
CA THR A 52 3.54 -10.48 5.14
C THR A 52 3.28 -9.00 4.88
N LEU A 53 2.16 -8.69 4.24
CA LEU A 53 1.65 -7.33 4.17
C LEU A 53 0.86 -7.04 5.46
N ILE A 54 1.19 -5.95 6.12
CA ILE A 54 0.41 -5.42 7.24
C ILE A 54 0.02 -3.98 6.93
N ALA A 55 -1.16 -3.55 7.39
CA ALA A 55 -1.55 -2.15 7.29
C ALA A 55 -0.60 -1.29 8.13
N ASP A 56 -0.22 -0.13 7.59
CA ASP A 56 0.51 0.88 8.34
C ASP A 56 -0.41 1.44 9.44
N PRO A 57 -0.02 1.37 10.72
CA PRO A 57 -0.82 1.91 11.81
C PRO A 57 -0.91 3.45 11.78
N GLU A 58 0.04 4.14 11.15
CA GLU A 58 0.04 5.60 11.02
C GLU A 58 -0.86 6.05 9.86
N ASN A 59 -0.95 5.24 8.80
CA ASN A 59 -1.75 5.53 7.60
C ASN A 59 -2.68 4.36 7.22
N PRO A 60 -3.68 4.02 8.06
CA PRO A 60 -4.57 2.91 7.80
C PRO A 60 -5.55 3.23 6.66
N SER A 61 -6.06 2.17 6.00
CA SER A 61 -7.15 2.29 5.03
C SER A 61 -8.36 2.94 5.68
N GLN A 62 -8.93 3.95 5.02
CA GLN A 62 -10.14 4.61 5.49
C GLN A 62 -11.33 4.19 4.64
N ALA A 63 -12.44 3.85 5.32
CA ALA A 63 -13.70 3.53 4.67
C ALA A 63 -14.75 4.59 5.01
N LEU A 64 -15.36 5.17 3.97
CA LEU A 64 -16.47 6.11 4.07
C LEU A 64 -17.75 5.46 3.54
N THR A 65 -18.79 5.47 4.37
CA THR A 65 -20.12 5.01 3.96
C THR A 65 -20.75 6.04 3.03
N ILE A 66 -21.09 5.60 1.83
CA ILE A 66 -21.78 6.41 0.82
C ILE A 66 -23.28 6.37 1.11
N THR A 67 -23.90 7.54 1.14
CA THR A 67 -25.35 7.68 1.33
C THR A 67 -26.09 7.98 0.04
N ASN A 68 -25.41 8.57 -0.94
CA ASN A 68 -26.01 8.90 -2.22
C ASN A 68 -24.95 9.06 -3.31
N ILE A 69 -25.25 8.58 -4.52
CA ILE A 69 -24.45 8.82 -5.72
C ILE A 69 -25.36 9.27 -6.86
N VAL A 70 -25.05 10.41 -7.46
CA VAL A 70 -25.85 11.01 -8.54
C VAL A 70 -24.96 11.44 -9.68
N GLY A 71 -25.28 11.04 -10.91
CA GLY A 71 -24.56 11.47 -12.12
C GLY A 71 -25.49 11.69 -13.30
N ASN A 72 -25.29 12.80 -14.02
CA ASN A 72 -26.11 13.18 -15.18
C ASN A 72 -25.58 12.62 -16.53
N GLY A 73 -24.57 11.74 -16.48
CA GLY A 73 -24.23 10.81 -17.55
C GLY A 73 -23.59 11.35 -18.82
N VAL A 74 -23.11 12.60 -18.82
CA VAL A 74 -22.42 13.17 -20.00
C VAL A 74 -20.94 12.77 -20.01
N ASP A 75 -20.27 12.82 -18.85
CA ASP A 75 -18.82 12.61 -18.75
C ASP A 75 -18.43 11.43 -17.83
N GLY A 76 -19.40 10.66 -17.34
CA GLY A 76 -19.15 9.59 -16.35
C GLY A 76 -18.83 10.09 -14.94
N ILE A 77 -18.78 11.41 -14.74
CA ILE A 77 -18.56 12.00 -13.42
C ILE A 77 -19.85 11.91 -12.58
N VAL A 78 -19.73 11.37 -11.38
CA VAL A 78 -20.78 11.33 -10.36
C VAL A 78 -20.43 12.23 -9.19
N THR A 79 -21.45 12.79 -8.54
CA THR A 79 -21.32 13.38 -7.20
C THR A 79 -21.66 12.32 -6.17
N VAL A 80 -20.74 12.09 -5.26
CA VAL A 80 -20.87 11.13 -4.16
C VAL A 80 -21.07 11.92 -2.86
N THR A 81 -22.07 11.50 -2.08
CA THR A 81 -22.33 12.02 -0.74
C THR A 81 -22.05 10.93 0.28
N VAL A 82 -21.33 11.28 1.35
CA VAL A 82 -20.97 10.35 2.43
C VAL A 82 -21.71 10.68 3.73
N ALA A 83 -21.84 9.68 4.60
CA ALA A 83 -22.59 9.78 5.86
C ALA A 83 -21.93 10.67 6.92
N ALA A 84 -20.61 10.82 6.83
CA ALA A 84 -19.79 11.59 7.76
C ALA A 84 -18.96 12.63 7.00
N THR A 85 -18.25 13.49 7.73
CA THR A 85 -17.25 14.37 7.12
C THR A 85 -16.25 13.53 6.31
N ASN A 86 -16.06 13.86 5.04
CA ASN A 86 -15.01 13.27 4.24
C ASN A 86 -13.66 13.68 4.83
N LEU A 87 -12.80 12.69 5.05
CA LEU A 87 -11.42 12.91 5.47
C LEU A 87 -10.47 12.80 4.28
N LEU A 88 -11.04 12.77 3.07
CA LEU A 88 -10.31 12.63 1.82
C LEU A 88 -9.59 13.93 1.46
N ALA A 89 -8.40 13.81 0.90
CA ALA A 89 -7.65 14.90 0.29
C ALA A 89 -8.05 15.10 -1.19
N GLU A 90 -7.85 16.32 -1.70
CA GLU A 90 -8.01 16.60 -3.14
C GLU A 90 -7.05 15.73 -3.96
N GLY A 91 -7.58 15.07 -4.99
CA GLY A 91 -6.81 14.16 -5.85
C GLY A 91 -6.56 12.77 -5.26
N GLU A 92 -7.04 12.49 -4.04
CA GLU A 92 -6.82 11.20 -3.40
C GLU A 92 -7.45 10.06 -4.21
N LEU A 93 -6.68 8.98 -4.37
CA LEU A 93 -7.05 7.82 -5.17
C LEU A 93 -7.89 6.85 -4.34
N ILE A 94 -9.19 6.75 -4.60
CA ILE A 94 -10.11 5.86 -3.89
C ILE A 94 -10.69 4.77 -4.80
N THR A 95 -11.22 3.72 -4.17
CA THR A 95 -12.07 2.72 -4.84
C THR A 95 -13.47 2.76 -4.23
N ILE A 96 -14.49 2.85 -5.08
CA ILE A 96 -15.90 2.70 -4.69
C ILE A 96 -16.34 1.25 -4.94
N THR A 97 -16.88 0.61 -3.90
CA THR A 97 -17.40 -0.77 -3.96
C THR A 97 -18.82 -0.87 -3.38
N GLY A 98 -19.50 -1.99 -3.65
CA GLY A 98 -20.85 -2.27 -3.11
C GLY A 98 -21.99 -1.64 -3.89
N THR A 99 -21.71 -1.12 -5.08
CA THR A 99 -22.65 -0.45 -6.01
C THR A 99 -22.77 -1.26 -7.30
N THR A 100 -23.97 -1.35 -7.88
CA THR A 100 -24.23 -2.17 -9.07
C THR A 100 -23.66 -1.62 -10.37
N ASN A 101 -23.33 -0.34 -10.41
CA ASN A 101 -22.97 0.38 -11.64
C ASN A 101 -21.52 0.89 -11.68
N PHE A 102 -20.65 0.48 -10.76
CA PHE A 102 -19.29 0.99 -10.66
C PHE A 102 -18.30 -0.13 -10.92
N ASN A 103 -17.35 0.13 -11.83
CA ASN A 103 -16.14 -0.67 -11.89
C ASN A 103 -15.25 -0.25 -10.71
N ALA A 104 -14.79 -1.23 -9.93
CA ALA A 104 -13.96 -1.04 -8.74
C ALA A 104 -12.51 -0.63 -9.11
N THR A 105 -12.37 0.37 -9.97
CA THR A 105 -11.06 0.88 -10.42
C THR A 105 -10.71 2.09 -9.57
N ARG A 106 -9.48 2.15 -9.09
CA ARG A 106 -8.99 3.25 -8.26
C ARG A 106 -8.91 4.55 -9.07
N LYS A 107 -9.52 5.64 -8.60
CA LYS A 107 -9.58 6.94 -9.31
C LYS A 107 -9.44 8.12 -8.36
N PRO A 108 -8.88 9.26 -8.84
CA PRO A 108 -8.75 10.46 -8.03
C PRO A 108 -10.13 11.08 -7.76
N VAL A 109 -10.31 11.59 -6.54
CA VAL A 109 -11.49 12.38 -6.17
C VAL A 109 -11.22 13.88 -6.31
N LYS A 110 -12.30 14.63 -6.49
CA LYS A 110 -12.30 16.08 -6.34
C LYS A 110 -13.28 16.49 -5.26
N ILE A 111 -12.79 17.17 -4.23
CA ILE A 111 -13.58 17.54 -3.06
C ILE A 111 -14.49 18.71 -3.43
N VAL A 112 -15.78 18.55 -3.17
CA VAL A 112 -16.80 19.58 -3.43
C VAL A 112 -17.19 20.27 -2.13
N SER A 113 -17.34 19.49 -1.06
CA SER A 113 -17.62 19.98 0.29
C SER A 113 -17.14 18.97 1.33
N ALA A 114 -17.33 19.29 2.61
CA ALA A 114 -17.04 18.41 3.73
C ALA A 114 -17.77 17.06 3.71
N THR A 115 -18.80 16.86 2.89
CA THR A 115 -19.52 15.58 2.80
C THR A 115 -19.73 15.12 1.36
N THR A 116 -19.15 15.83 0.39
CA THR A 116 -19.35 15.53 -1.03
C THR A 116 -18.06 15.63 -1.83
N PHE A 117 -17.89 14.72 -2.77
CA PHE A 117 -16.80 14.72 -3.74
C PHE A 117 -17.32 14.25 -5.10
N THR A 118 -16.59 14.55 -6.17
CA THR A 118 -16.84 13.96 -7.49
C THR A 118 -15.90 12.81 -7.76
N TYR A 119 -16.41 11.80 -8.45
CA TYR A 119 -15.70 10.59 -8.84
C TYR A 119 -15.96 10.28 -10.31
N ASP A 120 -14.93 9.89 -11.06
CA ASP A 120 -15.05 9.55 -12.47
C ASP A 120 -15.26 8.03 -12.65
N LEU A 121 -16.38 7.65 -13.25
CA LEU A 121 -16.71 6.26 -13.60
C LEU A 121 -15.86 5.69 -14.75
N GLY A 122 -15.16 6.54 -15.50
CA GLY A 122 -14.35 6.17 -16.65
C GLY A 122 -15.17 5.85 -17.92
N SER A 123 -16.50 5.92 -17.86
CA SER A 123 -17.37 5.81 -19.03
C SER A 123 -18.61 6.71 -18.92
N PRO A 124 -19.09 7.30 -20.02
CA PRO A 124 -20.35 8.04 -20.05
C PRO A 124 -21.54 7.12 -19.73
N GLY A 125 -22.33 7.48 -18.73
CA GLY A 125 -23.55 6.77 -18.34
C GLY A 125 -24.27 7.48 -17.19
N SER A 126 -25.60 7.55 -17.23
CA SER A 126 -26.37 8.17 -16.15
C SER A 126 -26.47 7.23 -14.94
N VAL A 127 -26.16 7.74 -13.76
CA VAL A 127 -26.38 7.04 -12.49
C VAL A 127 -27.51 7.74 -11.76
N SER A 128 -28.67 7.09 -11.74
CA SER A 128 -29.81 7.49 -10.92
C SER A 128 -29.59 7.05 -9.47
N ALA A 129 -29.47 8.01 -8.56
CA ALA A 129 -29.44 7.87 -7.09
C ALA A 129 -29.24 6.43 -6.56
N GLU A 130 -27.98 6.01 -6.41
CA GLU A 130 -27.65 4.79 -5.65
C GLU A 130 -27.34 5.17 -4.20
N SER A 131 -27.91 4.44 -3.25
CA SER A 131 -27.85 4.76 -1.80
C SER A 131 -26.99 3.81 -0.98
N SER A 132 -26.24 2.92 -1.62
CA SER A 132 -25.39 1.95 -0.94
C SER A 132 -24.04 1.84 -1.62
N GLY A 133 -22.97 2.08 -0.86
CA GLY A 133 -21.60 1.88 -1.31
C GLY A 133 -20.60 2.25 -0.22
N THR A 134 -19.35 1.86 -0.44
CA THR A 134 -18.22 2.25 0.42
C THR A 134 -17.14 2.85 -0.46
N ALA A 135 -16.73 4.07 -0.14
CA ALA A 135 -15.53 4.70 -0.68
C ALA A 135 -14.36 4.34 0.22
N THR A 136 -13.30 3.78 -0.35
CA THR A 136 -12.17 3.27 0.42
C THR A 136 -10.89 3.89 -0.10
N THR A 137 -10.10 4.50 0.78
CA THR A 137 -8.71 4.83 0.51
C THR A 137 -7.89 3.56 0.79
N PRO A 138 -7.05 3.10 -0.13
CA PRO A 138 -6.11 2.05 0.23
C PRO A 138 -5.19 2.61 1.31
N GLY A 139 -5.07 1.88 2.41
CA GLY A 139 -4.10 2.22 3.44
C GLY A 139 -2.69 2.04 2.90
N GLU A 140 -1.73 2.64 3.57
CA GLU A 140 -0.34 2.27 3.35
C GLU A 140 -0.11 0.86 3.91
N PHE A 141 0.78 0.11 3.27
CA PHE A 141 1.13 -1.22 3.71
C PHE A 141 2.64 -1.34 3.91
N LEU A 142 3.01 -2.11 4.92
CA LEU A 142 4.38 -2.43 5.24
C LEU A 142 4.64 -3.91 4.91
N LEU A 143 5.80 -4.19 4.32
CA LEU A 143 6.35 -5.54 4.33
C LEU A 143 6.86 -5.85 5.72
N ASN A 144 6.31 -6.89 6.33
CA ASN A 144 6.64 -7.30 7.68
C ASN A 144 7.26 -8.69 7.69
N TYR A 145 8.46 -8.79 8.25
CA TYR A 145 9.10 -10.06 8.57
C TYR A 145 9.49 -10.09 10.04
N GLN A 146 8.98 -11.08 10.77
CA GLN A 146 9.39 -11.35 12.13
C GLN A 146 10.39 -12.49 12.13
N ASN A 147 11.60 -12.21 12.63
CA ASN A 147 12.64 -13.22 12.77
C ASN A 147 12.37 -14.12 13.98
N THR A 148 11.52 -15.13 13.79
CA THR A 148 11.17 -16.14 14.81
C THR A 148 12.05 -17.39 14.74
N ASN A 149 12.77 -17.58 13.64
CA ASN A 149 13.75 -18.65 13.45
C ASN A 149 14.94 -18.07 12.65
N PRO A 150 15.99 -17.56 13.32
CA PRO A 150 17.10 -16.91 12.64
C PRO A 150 17.80 -17.89 11.72
N GLU A 151 18.15 -17.42 10.53
CA GLU A 151 18.98 -18.19 9.64
C GLU A 151 20.32 -18.46 10.33
N SER A 152 20.72 -19.74 10.44
CA SER A 152 21.97 -20.10 11.12
C SER A 152 23.17 -19.34 10.55
N THR A 153 23.12 -19.05 9.25
CA THR A 153 24.18 -18.34 8.52
C THR A 153 24.25 -16.84 8.73
N ILE A 154 23.28 -16.21 9.42
CA ILE A 154 23.37 -14.79 9.78
C ILE A 154 24.52 -14.54 10.75
N LEU A 155 24.77 -15.48 11.67
CA LEU A 155 25.82 -15.37 12.69
C LEU A 155 27.19 -15.83 12.18
N ASP A 156 27.23 -16.51 11.03
CA ASP A 156 28.48 -17.05 10.47
C ASP A 156 29.36 -15.96 9.83
N ILE A 157 28.81 -14.78 9.55
CA ILE A 157 29.52 -13.68 8.88
C ILE A 157 29.32 -12.37 9.64
N ILE A 158 30.39 -11.94 10.33
CA ILE A 158 30.49 -10.64 11.00
C ILE A 158 30.63 -9.55 9.93
N GLY A 159 29.89 -8.45 10.09
CA GLY A 159 30.03 -7.28 9.21
C GLY A 159 28.76 -6.46 9.01
N LYS A 160 28.78 -5.59 8.00
CA LYS A 160 27.63 -4.80 7.56
C LYS A 160 26.72 -5.65 6.69
N TRP A 161 25.52 -5.89 7.17
CA TRP A 161 24.45 -6.51 6.43
C TRP A 161 23.48 -5.45 5.95
N GLU A 162 22.88 -5.67 4.79
CA GLU A 162 21.82 -4.80 4.27
C GLU A 162 20.53 -5.61 4.14
N PHE A 163 19.37 -4.96 4.26
CA PHE A 163 18.10 -5.56 3.86
C PHE A 163 17.24 -4.59 3.05
N ALA A 164 16.39 -5.17 2.19
CA ALA A 164 15.45 -4.45 1.35
C ALA A 164 14.13 -5.22 1.26
N GLY A 165 13.04 -4.51 1.01
CA GLY A 165 11.77 -5.12 0.62
C GLY A 165 11.78 -5.48 -0.86
N ARG A 166 11.18 -6.60 -1.23
CA ARG A 166 10.89 -6.95 -2.63
C ARG A 166 9.47 -7.48 -2.76
N VAL A 167 8.78 -7.04 -3.81
CA VAL A 167 7.46 -7.55 -4.21
C VAL A 167 7.47 -7.99 -5.66
N VAL A 168 6.65 -8.98 -5.98
CA VAL A 168 6.40 -9.46 -7.34
C VAL A 168 4.93 -9.22 -7.66
N LEU A 169 4.66 -8.54 -8.77
CA LEU A 169 3.31 -8.21 -9.20
C LEU A 169 2.69 -9.31 -10.08
N SER A 170 1.38 -9.21 -10.30
CA SER A 170 0.57 -10.12 -11.11
C SER A 170 1.00 -10.18 -12.57
N ASN A 171 1.57 -9.10 -13.09
CA ASN A 171 2.17 -9.00 -14.42
C ASN A 171 3.60 -9.54 -14.51
N SER A 172 4.13 -10.13 -13.42
CA SER A 172 5.52 -10.58 -13.25
C SER A 172 6.58 -9.46 -13.20
N ASP A 173 6.16 -8.19 -13.08
CA ASP A 173 7.11 -7.13 -12.75
C ASP A 173 7.57 -7.26 -11.30
N GLU A 174 8.83 -6.92 -11.07
CA GLU A 174 9.44 -6.97 -9.74
C GLU A 174 9.80 -5.56 -9.29
N PHE A 175 9.42 -5.22 -8.06
CA PHE A 175 9.83 -3.99 -7.39
C PHE A 175 10.67 -4.36 -6.18
N ALA A 176 11.89 -3.83 -6.14
CA ALA A 176 12.71 -3.83 -4.94
C ALA A 176 12.72 -2.41 -4.38
N THR A 177 12.71 -2.28 -3.06
CA THR A 177 12.78 -0.97 -2.41
C THR A 177 14.08 -0.28 -2.82
N SER A 178 13.99 0.99 -3.20
CA SER A 178 15.14 1.82 -3.55
C SER A 178 16.07 2.00 -2.34
N GLU A 179 15.49 2.00 -1.15
CA GLU A 179 16.21 2.07 0.11
C GLU A 179 16.65 0.69 0.60
N ARG A 180 17.92 0.62 0.98
CA ARG A 180 18.51 -0.51 1.71
C ARG A 180 18.84 -0.06 3.12
N PHE A 181 18.38 -0.84 4.09
CA PHE A 181 18.64 -0.58 5.50
C PHE A 181 19.85 -1.39 5.95
N VAL A 182 20.78 -0.76 6.67
CA VAL A 182 22.02 -1.40 7.10
C VAL A 182 21.92 -1.78 8.57
N PHE A 183 22.31 -3.01 8.91
CA PHE A 183 22.54 -3.44 10.29
C PHE A 183 23.91 -4.10 10.42
N TRP A 184 24.39 -4.26 11.65
CA TRP A 184 25.70 -4.87 11.90
C TRP A 184 25.52 -6.17 12.68
N VAL A 185 26.15 -7.22 12.20
CA VAL A 185 26.31 -8.47 12.94
C VAL A 185 27.70 -8.47 13.57
N SER A 186 27.73 -8.49 14.90
CA SER A 186 28.95 -8.45 15.74
C SER A 186 29.30 -9.82 16.27
#